data_AF-X1R5L5-F1
#
_entry.id   AF-X1R5L5-F1
#
_cell.length_a   1.000
_cell.length_b   1.000
_cell.length_c   1.000
_cell.angle_alpha   90.00
_cell.angle_beta   90.00
_cell.angle_gamma   90.00
#
_symmetry.space_group_name_H-M   'P 1'
#
loop_
_entity.id
_entity.type
_entity.pdbx_description
1 polymer ?
#
loop_
_entity_poly.entity_id
_entity_poly.type
_entity_poly.pdbx_seq_one_letter_code
_entity_poly.pdbx_strand_id
1 'polypeptide(L)'
;FFRMGDAHSISTMLMHSTSSNGGKQGYAGFMQYFYTTNQFKIWLGESVVTKNFNPEMGFLSRTDVIATSPGINWYYRGSKLPFKKFIRAYEPGFTPDIYHQASTGKLVESSLFFFPMWLNFQKGGFFGYGINPTYQRLFETFTPVGIDISMGEYNYTRHQFFFRTDPSKMLNLMSDFSTGTYFNGKLMAGDFTLQFAPIPHLSIKGRFNRYHFKNVGKESITKDVDLYSIEGRFALNPRVQLISFYQKNSENSSDNYNIRLSWEYRPLSFVYIVYNHRSSFDT
;
A
#
# COMPACT_ATOMS: atom_id res chain seq x y z
N PHE A 1 -5.51 25.14 -8.34
CA PHE A 1 -4.94 25.07 -6.98
C PHE A 1 -5.04 26.46 -6.36
N PHE A 2 -5.56 26.54 -5.15
CA PHE A 2 -5.71 27.79 -4.42
C PHE A 2 -5.34 27.56 -2.94
N ARG A 3 -4.67 28.53 -2.34
CA ARG A 3 -4.22 28.46 -0.94
C ARG A 3 -4.85 29.61 -0.15
N MET A 4 -5.54 29.28 0.93
CA MET A 4 -6.24 30.24 1.80
C MET A 4 -5.42 30.40 3.09
N GLY A 5 -4.42 31.28 3.05
CA GLY A 5 -3.47 31.44 4.16
C GLY A 5 -2.50 30.26 4.30
N ASP A 6 -1.89 30.11 5.48
CA ASP A 6 -0.80 29.13 5.64
C ASP A 6 -1.30 27.69 5.81
N ALA A 7 -2.46 27.50 6.46
CA ALA A 7 -2.92 26.17 6.86
C ALA A 7 -3.85 25.50 5.83
N HIS A 8 -4.56 26.28 4.99
CA HIS A 8 -5.60 25.74 4.12
C HIS A 8 -5.16 25.71 2.66
N SER A 9 -5.45 24.61 1.98
CA SER A 9 -5.28 24.51 0.53
C SER A 9 -6.43 23.73 -0.10
N ILE A 10 -6.79 24.14 -1.32
CA ILE A 10 -7.78 23.46 -2.14
C ILE A 10 -7.22 23.24 -3.55
N SER A 11 -7.38 22.03 -4.07
CA SER A 11 -7.09 21.69 -5.45
C SER A 11 -8.35 21.14 -6.10
N THR A 12 -8.60 21.53 -7.34
CA THR A 12 -9.74 21.02 -8.10
C THR A 12 -9.38 20.94 -9.57
N MET A 13 -9.98 19.98 -10.26
CA MET A 13 -9.93 19.82 -11.70
C MET A 13 -11.28 19.26 -12.16
N LEU A 14 -11.74 19.71 -13.32
CA LEU A 14 -12.89 19.16 -14.03
C LEU A 14 -12.46 18.89 -15.46
N MET A 15 -12.87 17.73 -15.97
CA MET A 15 -12.60 17.25 -17.32
C MET A 15 -13.90 16.78 -17.95
N HIS A 16 -14.04 17.07 -19.23
CA HIS A 16 -15.15 16.61 -20.06
C HIS A 16 -14.56 15.87 -21.26
N SER A 17 -15.14 14.73 -21.60
CA SER A 17 -14.76 13.89 -22.74
C SER A 17 -15.97 13.68 -23.64
N THR A 18 -15.75 13.70 -24.95
CA THR A 18 -16.76 13.38 -25.95
C THR A 18 -16.16 12.40 -26.96
N SER A 19 -16.88 11.32 -27.27
CA SER A 19 -16.43 10.33 -28.26
C SER A 19 -17.09 10.58 -29.62
N SER A 20 -16.28 10.64 -30.68
CA SER A 20 -16.73 10.81 -32.06
C SER A 20 -17.54 9.61 -32.59
N ASN A 21 -17.28 8.39 -32.09
CA ASN A 21 -17.91 7.14 -32.54
C ASN A 21 -19.16 6.73 -31.74
N GLY A 22 -20.02 7.70 -31.39
CA GLY A 22 -21.29 7.39 -30.72
C GLY A 22 -21.89 8.50 -29.85
N GLY A 23 -21.28 9.69 -29.83
CA GLY A 23 -21.85 10.88 -29.18
C GLY A 23 -21.92 10.82 -27.65
N LYS A 24 -21.33 9.79 -27.03
CA LYS A 24 -21.32 9.65 -25.57
C LYS A 24 -20.44 10.73 -24.96
N GLN A 25 -20.97 11.39 -23.94
CA GLN A 25 -20.28 12.38 -23.14
C GLN A 25 -20.03 11.83 -21.74
N GLY A 26 -18.90 12.22 -21.16
CA GLY A 26 -18.56 11.85 -19.80
C GLY A 26 -17.76 12.96 -19.12
N TYR A 27 -17.90 13.00 -17.81
CA TYR A 27 -17.23 13.94 -16.92
C TYR A 27 -16.35 13.19 -15.93
N ALA A 28 -15.22 13.81 -15.59
CA ALA A 28 -14.40 13.42 -14.46
C ALA A 28 -13.96 14.67 -13.71
N GLY A 29 -13.77 14.56 -12.41
CA GLY A 29 -13.31 15.68 -11.63
C GLY A 29 -12.89 15.27 -10.23
N PHE A 30 -12.14 16.15 -9.60
CA PHE A 30 -11.82 16.01 -8.19
C PHE A 30 -11.82 17.36 -7.48
N MET A 31 -12.00 17.28 -6.17
CA MET A 31 -11.74 18.33 -5.21
C MET A 31 -10.92 17.72 -4.09
N GLN A 32 -9.86 18.41 -3.69
CA GLN A 32 -9.05 18.01 -2.55
C GLN A 32 -8.83 19.22 -1.66
N TYR A 33 -9.27 19.11 -0.43
CA TYR A 33 -9.07 20.11 0.61
C TYR A 33 -8.09 19.57 1.66
N PHE A 34 -7.18 20.43 2.11
CA PHE A 34 -6.32 20.17 3.26
C PHE A 34 -6.37 21.32 4.25
N TYR A 35 -6.40 20.97 5.53
CA TYR A 35 -6.04 21.83 6.65
C TYR A 35 -4.83 21.21 7.37
N THR A 36 -3.69 21.89 7.34
CA THR A 36 -2.44 21.38 7.89
C THR A 36 -1.82 22.37 8.86
N THR A 37 -1.56 21.91 10.08
CA THR A 37 -0.87 22.63 11.14
C THR A 37 0.13 21.71 11.83
N ASN A 38 0.86 22.22 12.82
CA ASN A 38 1.76 21.40 13.64
C ASN A 38 1.04 20.34 14.49
N GLN A 39 -0.27 20.50 14.73
CA GLN A 39 -1.07 19.62 15.58
C GLN A 39 -2.07 18.78 14.80
N PHE A 40 -2.55 19.23 13.65
CA PHE A 40 -3.59 18.54 12.88
C PHE A 40 -3.26 18.50 11.41
N LYS A 41 -3.59 17.38 10.77
CA LYS A 41 -3.77 17.29 9.33
C LYS A 41 -5.16 16.73 9.07
N ILE A 42 -6.04 17.56 8.52
CA ILE A 42 -7.39 17.19 8.11
C ILE A 42 -7.46 17.30 6.60
N TRP A 43 -8.17 16.39 5.96
CA TRP A 43 -8.41 16.46 4.53
C TRP A 43 -9.81 15.99 4.17
N LEU A 44 -10.24 16.43 2.99
CA LEU A 44 -11.41 15.91 2.30
C LEU A 44 -11.03 15.77 0.82
N GLY A 45 -10.96 14.54 0.35
CA GLY A 45 -10.89 14.21 -1.06
C GLY A 45 -12.27 13.83 -1.57
N GLU A 46 -12.68 14.43 -2.68
CA GLU A 46 -13.87 14.05 -3.44
C GLU A 46 -13.45 13.86 -4.89
N SER A 47 -13.91 12.80 -5.53
CA SER A 47 -13.75 12.64 -6.97
C SER A 47 -14.94 11.94 -7.59
N VAL A 48 -15.19 12.26 -8.85
CA VAL A 48 -16.24 11.64 -9.64
C VAL A 48 -15.68 11.28 -11.01
N VAL A 49 -15.98 10.08 -11.48
CA VAL A 49 -15.73 9.61 -12.84
C VAL A 49 -17.00 8.97 -13.33
N THR A 50 -17.67 9.61 -14.27
CA THR A 50 -18.92 9.07 -14.84
C THR A 50 -18.66 7.84 -15.71
N LYS A 51 -19.67 7.00 -15.88
CA LYS A 51 -19.59 5.74 -16.65
C LYS A 51 -19.06 5.90 -18.08
N ASN A 52 -19.37 7.01 -18.74
CA ASN A 52 -19.03 7.25 -20.14
C ASN A 52 -17.76 8.10 -20.33
N PHE A 53 -17.05 8.43 -19.25
CA PHE A 53 -15.82 9.23 -19.36
C PHE A 53 -14.71 8.43 -20.05
N ASN A 54 -14.13 8.99 -21.10
CA ASN A 54 -13.06 8.38 -21.88
C ASN A 54 -11.74 9.16 -21.67
N PRO A 55 -10.71 8.55 -21.04
CA PRO A 55 -9.43 9.22 -20.79
C PRO A 55 -8.50 9.25 -22.02
N GLU A 56 -8.79 8.49 -23.08
CA GLU A 56 -7.97 8.25 -24.29
C GLU A 56 -6.49 7.90 -24.02
N MET A 57 -5.69 8.90 -23.67
CA MET A 57 -4.25 8.79 -23.41
C MET A 57 -3.89 8.74 -21.91
N GLY A 58 -4.90 8.87 -21.02
CA GLY A 58 -4.73 8.83 -19.57
C GLY A 58 -5.04 7.47 -18.94
N PHE A 59 -4.63 7.29 -17.69
CA PHE A 59 -5.00 6.13 -16.86
C PHE A 59 -6.14 6.49 -15.91
N LEU A 60 -7.19 5.68 -15.89
CA LEU A 60 -8.23 5.68 -14.86
C LEU A 60 -8.22 4.33 -14.16
N SER A 61 -8.17 4.33 -12.83
CA SER A 61 -8.23 3.10 -12.04
C SER A 61 -9.63 2.48 -12.03
N ARG A 62 -10.68 3.31 -12.06
CA ARG A 62 -12.08 2.88 -12.04
C ARG A 62 -12.97 3.92 -12.74
N THR A 63 -13.90 3.46 -13.56
CA THR A 63 -14.99 4.27 -14.15
C THR A 63 -16.28 4.09 -13.34
N ASP A 64 -17.23 5.00 -13.54
CA ASP A 64 -18.55 4.93 -12.88
C ASP A 64 -18.47 4.97 -11.35
N VAL A 65 -17.65 5.88 -10.81
CA VAL A 65 -17.35 5.97 -9.37
C VAL A 65 -17.44 7.39 -8.85
N ILE A 66 -17.98 7.54 -7.64
CA ILE A 66 -17.83 8.70 -6.77
C ILE A 66 -17.03 8.23 -5.57
N ALA A 67 -15.86 8.84 -5.33
CA ALA A 67 -14.98 8.50 -4.22
C ALA A 67 -14.88 9.66 -3.23
N THR A 68 -15.16 9.38 -1.97
CA THR A 68 -15.12 10.31 -0.86
C THR A 68 -14.12 9.79 0.18
N SER A 69 -13.08 10.58 0.44
CA SER A 69 -11.94 10.21 1.29
C SER A 69 -11.60 11.33 2.26
N PRO A 70 -12.39 11.54 3.33
CA PRO A 70 -12.00 12.43 4.39
C PRO A 70 -10.93 11.78 5.27
N GLY A 71 -10.23 12.60 6.06
CA GLY A 71 -9.39 12.04 7.10
C GLY A 71 -8.83 13.07 8.05
N ILE A 72 -8.36 12.57 9.17
CA ILE A 72 -7.78 13.37 10.25
C ILE A 72 -6.62 12.62 10.88
N ASN A 73 -5.52 13.35 11.09
CA ASN A 73 -4.41 12.98 11.95
C ASN A 73 -4.27 14.04 13.04
N TRP A 74 -4.11 13.60 14.29
CA TRP A 74 -3.77 14.47 15.40
C TRP A 74 -2.34 14.18 15.86
N TYR A 75 -1.47 15.18 15.80
CA TYR A 75 -0.06 15.06 16.17
C TYR A 75 0.17 15.56 17.60
N TYR A 76 0.17 14.65 18.58
CA TYR A 76 0.37 15.00 19.98
C TYR A 76 1.82 14.76 20.44
N ARG A 77 2.49 15.85 20.86
CA ARG A 77 3.87 15.84 21.40
C ARG A 77 3.98 16.50 22.78
N GLY A 78 2.85 16.68 23.47
CA GLY A 78 2.72 17.45 24.72
C GLY A 78 3.34 16.79 25.97
N SER A 79 3.41 17.52 27.09
CA SER A 79 4.03 17.09 28.37
C SER A 79 3.44 15.82 28.98
N LYS A 80 2.16 15.53 28.73
CA LYS A 80 1.45 14.36 29.31
C LYS A 80 1.67 13.04 28.56
N LEU A 81 2.50 13.02 27.51
CA LEU A 81 2.80 11.79 26.80
C LEU A 81 3.56 10.81 27.73
N PRO A 82 3.14 9.55 27.88
CA PRO A 82 3.86 8.59 28.72
C PRO A 82 5.21 8.22 28.09
N PHE A 83 6.14 7.74 28.90
CA PHE A 83 7.44 7.21 28.45
C PHE A 83 8.21 8.11 27.48
N LYS A 84 8.21 9.45 27.67
CA LYS A 84 8.84 10.43 26.75
C LYS A 84 10.29 10.17 26.38
N LYS A 85 11.03 9.46 27.24
CA LYS A 85 12.42 9.03 26.96
C LYS A 85 12.49 8.08 25.75
N PHE A 86 11.40 7.37 25.46
CA PHE A 86 11.28 6.39 24.37
C PHE A 86 10.29 6.84 23.30
N ILE A 87 9.16 7.45 23.68
CA ILE A 87 8.09 7.90 22.77
C ILE A 87 8.26 9.39 22.47
N ARG A 88 8.30 9.73 21.18
CA ARG A 88 8.42 11.09 20.65
C ARG A 88 7.07 11.73 20.38
N ALA A 89 6.13 10.97 19.83
CA ALA A 89 4.81 11.48 19.45
C ALA A 89 3.76 10.37 19.52
N TYR A 90 2.52 10.78 19.83
CA TYR A 90 1.31 9.98 19.68
C TYR A 90 0.46 10.59 18.58
N GLU A 91 0.14 9.80 17.56
CA GLU A 91 -0.42 10.30 16.29
C GLU A 91 -1.66 9.52 15.83
N PRO A 92 -2.75 9.49 16.63
CA PRO A 92 -3.96 8.79 16.21
C PRO A 92 -4.61 9.47 15.00
N GLY A 93 -5.42 8.69 14.29
CA GLY A 93 -6.14 9.21 13.15
C GLY A 93 -7.21 8.27 12.61
N PHE A 94 -7.98 8.82 11.68
CA PHE A 94 -9.13 8.18 11.06
C PHE A 94 -9.19 8.60 9.60
N THR A 95 -9.21 7.63 8.70
CA THR A 95 -9.05 7.83 7.25
C THR A 95 -10.00 6.90 6.50
N PRO A 96 -11.32 7.19 6.52
CA PRO A 96 -12.26 6.40 5.76
C PRO A 96 -12.15 6.67 4.26
N ASP A 97 -12.38 5.64 3.46
CA ASP A 97 -12.57 5.72 2.02
C ASP A 97 -13.93 5.14 1.67
N ILE A 98 -14.72 5.86 0.88
CA ILE A 98 -16.09 5.49 0.54
C ILE A 98 -16.29 5.65 -0.95
N TYR A 99 -16.77 4.59 -1.60
CA TYR A 99 -16.96 4.52 -3.04
C TYR A 99 -18.41 4.18 -3.38
N HIS A 100 -19.07 5.11 -4.07
CA HIS A 100 -20.39 4.89 -4.66
C HIS A 100 -20.27 4.71 -6.17
N GLN A 101 -21.20 3.98 -6.75
CA GLN A 101 -21.34 3.92 -8.20
C GLN A 101 -21.94 5.24 -8.71
N ALA A 102 -21.29 5.93 -9.64
CA ALA A 102 -21.72 7.26 -10.09
C ALA A 102 -23.10 7.22 -10.79
N SER A 103 -23.38 6.17 -11.55
CA SER A 103 -24.62 6.01 -12.32
C SER A 103 -25.85 5.65 -11.48
N THR A 104 -25.67 4.99 -10.32
CA THR A 104 -26.79 4.49 -9.50
C THR A 104 -26.83 5.07 -8.10
N GLY A 105 -25.76 5.73 -7.64
CA GLY A 105 -25.60 6.20 -6.27
C GLY A 105 -25.43 5.10 -5.23
N LYS A 106 -25.36 3.82 -5.63
CA LYS A 106 -25.25 2.69 -4.70
C LYS A 106 -23.84 2.61 -4.12
N LEU A 107 -23.75 2.34 -2.82
CA LEU A 107 -22.47 2.05 -2.17
C LEU A 107 -21.86 0.77 -2.75
N VAL A 108 -20.60 0.84 -3.17
CA VAL A 108 -19.84 -0.29 -3.72
C VAL A 108 -18.84 -0.80 -2.70
N GLU A 109 -18.13 0.12 -2.04
CA GLU A 109 -17.04 -0.22 -1.14
C GLU A 109 -16.89 0.89 -0.11
N SER A 110 -16.61 0.53 1.14
CA SER A 110 -16.18 1.49 2.16
C SER A 110 -15.21 0.84 3.13
N SER A 111 -14.09 1.49 3.40
CA SER A 111 -13.12 1.07 4.41
C SER A 111 -12.93 2.18 5.44
N LEU A 112 -13.10 1.87 6.73
CA LEU A 112 -13.09 2.85 7.81
C LEU A 112 -11.81 2.73 8.63
N PHE A 113 -10.65 3.01 8.02
CA PHE A 113 -9.37 2.79 8.69
C PHE A 113 -9.18 3.76 9.86
N PHE A 114 -9.13 3.20 11.07
CA PHE A 114 -8.96 3.93 12.32
C PHE A 114 -7.72 3.41 13.04
N PHE A 115 -6.74 4.28 13.30
CA PHE A 115 -5.54 3.95 14.07
C PHE A 115 -5.56 4.69 15.41
N PRO A 116 -6.17 4.09 16.45
CA PRO A 116 -6.21 4.71 17.78
C PRO A 116 -4.82 4.79 18.43
N MET A 117 -3.86 4.02 17.94
CA MET A 117 -2.50 4.03 18.45
C MET A 117 -1.50 4.12 17.32
N TRP A 118 -0.80 5.25 17.27
CA TRP A 118 0.40 5.41 16.46
C TRP A 118 1.45 6.11 17.32
N LEU A 119 2.54 5.41 17.61
CA LEU A 119 3.58 5.86 18.51
C LEU A 119 4.87 5.97 17.72
N ASN A 120 5.36 7.19 17.53
CA ASN A 120 6.70 7.41 16.99
C ASN A 120 7.72 7.39 18.12
N PHE A 121 8.81 6.67 17.93
CA PHE A 121 9.88 6.54 18.91
C PHE A 121 10.95 7.61 18.71
N GLN A 122 11.66 7.95 19.78
CA GLN A 122 12.75 8.94 19.74
C GLN A 122 13.88 8.55 18.78
N LYS A 123 14.10 7.23 18.61
CA LYS A 123 15.15 6.68 17.74
C LYS A 123 14.68 6.40 16.30
N GLY A 124 13.59 6.99 15.80
CA GLY A 124 13.23 6.88 14.38
C GLY A 124 12.46 5.60 13.96
N GLY A 125 11.96 4.83 14.92
CA GLY A 125 11.00 3.74 14.69
C GLY A 125 9.56 4.14 15.05
N PHE A 126 8.61 3.24 14.84
CA PHE A 126 7.22 3.42 15.27
C PHE A 126 6.54 2.09 15.62
N PHE A 127 5.45 2.20 16.38
CA PHE A 127 4.44 1.16 16.55
C PHE A 127 3.06 1.72 16.24
N GLY A 128 2.29 1.01 15.43
CA GLY A 128 0.93 1.35 15.05
C GLY A 128 -0.02 0.20 15.31
N TYR A 129 -1.23 0.51 15.74
CA TYR A 129 -2.36 -0.40 15.76
C TYR A 129 -3.55 0.29 15.09
N GLY A 130 -4.15 -0.40 14.13
CA GLY A 130 -5.30 0.05 13.38
C GLY A 130 -6.39 -1.00 13.27
N ILE A 131 -7.60 -0.52 13.02
CA ILE A 131 -8.81 -1.30 12.81
C ILE A 131 -9.40 -0.82 11.50
N ASN A 132 -9.73 -1.73 10.59
CA ASN A 132 -10.29 -1.42 9.28
C ASN A 132 -11.56 -2.24 9.04
N PRO A 133 -12.72 -1.79 9.55
CA PRO A 133 -14.01 -2.30 9.12
C PRO A 133 -14.21 -1.95 7.64
N THR A 134 -14.56 -2.95 6.84
CA THR A 134 -14.71 -2.84 5.40
C THR A 134 -16.04 -3.45 4.96
N TYR A 135 -16.79 -2.70 4.16
CA TYR A 135 -17.90 -3.19 3.37
C TYR A 135 -17.46 -3.27 1.91
N GLN A 136 -17.80 -4.36 1.24
CA GLN A 136 -17.49 -4.54 -0.17
C GLN A 136 -18.61 -5.31 -0.86
N ARG A 137 -19.15 -4.73 -1.93
CA ARG A 137 -20.10 -5.37 -2.84
C ARG A 137 -19.35 -5.84 -4.09
N LEU A 138 -19.28 -7.15 -4.26
CA LEU A 138 -18.73 -7.78 -5.45
C LEU A 138 -19.83 -7.99 -6.49
N PHE A 139 -19.64 -7.45 -7.69
CA PHE A 139 -20.56 -7.63 -8.82
C PHE A 139 -20.27 -8.91 -9.62
N GLU A 140 -19.07 -9.45 -9.47
CA GLU A 140 -18.61 -10.67 -10.12
C GLU A 140 -17.75 -11.48 -9.15
N THR A 141 -17.58 -12.77 -9.45
CA THR A 141 -16.67 -13.63 -8.69
C THR A 141 -15.24 -13.14 -8.88
N PHE A 142 -14.52 -12.98 -7.78
CA PHE A 142 -13.12 -12.59 -7.75
C PHE A 142 -12.28 -13.73 -7.19
N THR A 143 -11.17 -14.06 -7.86
CA THR A 143 -10.33 -15.23 -7.54
C THR A 143 -8.93 -14.81 -7.10
N PRO A 144 -8.75 -14.21 -5.91
CA PRO A 144 -7.42 -13.92 -5.39
C PRO A 144 -6.70 -15.23 -5.07
N VAL A 145 -5.46 -15.39 -5.56
CA VAL A 145 -4.56 -16.53 -5.22
C VAL A 145 -5.25 -17.90 -5.30
N GLY A 146 -6.07 -18.08 -6.35
CA GLY A 146 -6.80 -19.33 -6.61
C GLY A 146 -7.98 -19.61 -5.68
N ILE A 147 -8.48 -18.63 -4.91
CA ILE A 147 -9.65 -18.79 -4.03
C ILE A 147 -10.83 -18.03 -4.62
N ASP A 148 -11.87 -18.74 -5.09
CA ASP A 148 -13.06 -18.09 -5.64
C ASP A 148 -13.93 -17.45 -4.55
N ILE A 149 -14.10 -16.14 -4.62
CA ILE A 149 -15.02 -15.37 -3.77
C ILE A 149 -16.19 -14.92 -4.63
N SER A 150 -17.38 -15.49 -4.38
CA SER A 150 -18.59 -15.21 -5.16
C SER A 150 -18.99 -13.74 -5.14
N MET A 151 -19.74 -13.32 -6.16
CA MET A 151 -20.49 -12.06 -6.11
C MET A 151 -21.39 -12.01 -4.85
N GLY A 152 -21.53 -10.83 -4.26
CA GLY A 152 -22.27 -10.66 -3.01
C GLY A 152 -21.83 -9.45 -2.21
N GLU A 153 -22.41 -9.29 -1.03
CA GLU A 153 -22.08 -8.22 -0.09
C GLU A 153 -21.34 -8.80 1.11
N TYR A 154 -20.22 -8.16 1.45
CA TYR A 154 -19.35 -8.62 2.51
C TYR A 154 -19.06 -7.50 3.48
N ASN A 155 -19.10 -7.84 4.76
CA ASN A 155 -18.66 -6.97 5.86
C ASN A 155 -17.60 -7.72 6.65
N TYR A 156 -16.43 -7.14 6.77
CA TYR A 156 -15.32 -7.75 7.50
C TYR A 156 -14.48 -6.68 8.20
N THR A 157 -13.78 -7.09 9.24
CA THR A 157 -12.95 -6.19 10.05
C THR A 157 -11.56 -6.76 10.16
N ARG A 158 -10.59 -5.95 9.75
CA ARG A 158 -9.15 -6.24 9.89
C ARG A 158 -8.58 -5.48 11.08
N HIS A 159 -7.77 -6.15 11.88
CA HIS A 159 -6.86 -5.52 12.84
C HIS A 159 -5.47 -5.50 12.22
N GLN A 160 -4.79 -4.37 12.27
CA GLN A 160 -3.48 -4.16 11.65
C GLN A 160 -2.50 -3.66 12.70
N PHE A 161 -1.30 -4.22 12.69
CA PHE A 161 -0.20 -3.92 13.58
C PHE A 161 0.99 -3.56 12.73
N PHE A 162 1.56 -2.40 13.00
CA PHE A 162 2.68 -1.84 12.27
C PHE A 162 3.84 -1.69 13.24
N PHE A 163 5.02 -2.16 12.86
CA PHE A 163 6.20 -1.99 13.69
C PHE A 163 7.41 -1.72 12.81
N ARG A 164 8.19 -0.70 13.18
CA ARG A 164 9.43 -0.39 12.50
C ARG A 164 10.47 0.10 13.50
N THR A 165 11.72 -0.35 13.34
CA THR A 165 12.87 0.19 14.07
C THR A 165 13.56 1.30 13.26
N ASP A 166 14.60 1.92 13.82
CA ASP A 166 15.39 2.95 13.11
C ASP A 166 15.97 2.40 11.77
N PRO A 167 15.55 2.90 10.60
CA PRO A 167 16.07 2.44 9.31
C PRO A 167 17.53 2.84 9.07
N SER A 168 18.07 3.74 9.89
CA SER A 168 19.46 4.22 9.79
C SER A 168 20.44 3.30 10.53
N LYS A 169 19.94 2.30 11.27
CA LYS A 169 20.80 1.36 12.02
C LYS A 169 21.20 0.18 11.16
N MET A 170 22.37 -0.38 11.50
CA MET A 170 22.92 -1.56 10.86
C MET A 170 21.90 -2.70 10.76
N LEU A 171 21.12 -2.92 11.81
CA LEU A 171 20.02 -3.87 11.78
C LEU A 171 18.72 -3.09 11.92
N ASN A 172 17.81 -3.26 10.96
CA ASN A 172 16.47 -2.72 11.07
C ASN A 172 15.41 -3.75 10.68
N LEU A 173 14.28 -3.66 11.37
CA LEU A 173 13.12 -4.52 11.22
C LEU A 173 11.92 -3.65 10.86
N MET A 174 11.16 -4.09 9.85
CA MET A 174 9.84 -3.59 9.52
C MET A 174 8.87 -4.78 9.51
N SER A 175 7.70 -4.58 10.11
CA SER A 175 6.65 -5.59 10.15
C SER A 175 5.28 -4.95 10.00
N ASP A 176 4.48 -5.53 9.13
CA ASP A 176 3.08 -5.22 8.90
C ASP A 176 2.30 -6.52 9.09
N PHE A 177 1.56 -6.63 10.18
CA PHE A 177 0.79 -7.82 10.51
C PHE A 177 -0.69 -7.48 10.57
N SER A 178 -1.54 -8.33 10.03
CA SER A 178 -2.99 -8.16 10.09
C SER A 178 -3.74 -9.46 10.31
N THR A 179 -4.84 -9.38 11.04
CA THR A 179 -5.71 -10.51 11.35
C THR A 179 -7.16 -10.07 11.46
N GLY A 180 -8.09 -11.01 11.43
CA GLY A 180 -9.52 -10.73 11.52
C GLY A 180 -10.34 -11.45 10.47
N THR A 181 -11.59 -11.03 10.31
CA THR A 181 -12.45 -11.56 9.27
C THR A 181 -11.99 -11.06 7.89
N TYR A 182 -12.33 -11.81 6.86
CA TYR A 182 -11.99 -11.49 5.48
C TYR A 182 -13.01 -12.17 4.57
N PHE A 183 -13.86 -11.36 3.92
CA PHE A 183 -15.06 -11.85 3.23
C PHE A 183 -15.88 -12.79 4.13
N ASN A 184 -16.16 -14.01 3.69
CA ASN A 184 -16.90 -15.02 4.44
C ASN A 184 -16.03 -15.86 5.42
N GLY A 185 -14.73 -15.57 5.53
CA GLY A 185 -13.80 -16.33 6.36
C GLY A 185 -12.89 -15.45 7.21
N LYS A 186 -11.65 -15.93 7.42
CA LYS A 186 -10.60 -15.21 8.16
C LYS A 186 -9.31 -15.22 7.36
N LEU A 187 -8.52 -14.16 7.55
CA LEU A 187 -7.19 -14.05 6.96
C LEU A 187 -6.20 -13.59 8.02
N MET A 188 -5.05 -14.23 8.10
CA MET A 188 -3.89 -13.69 8.80
C MET A 188 -2.84 -13.37 7.76
N ALA A 189 -2.41 -12.12 7.68
CA ALA A 189 -1.40 -11.68 6.72
C ALA A 189 -0.24 -11.03 7.48
N GLY A 190 0.99 -11.41 7.18
CA GLY A 190 2.18 -10.82 7.76
C GLY A 190 3.20 -10.51 6.69
N ASP A 191 3.78 -9.33 6.73
CA ASP A 191 4.95 -8.90 5.96
C ASP A 191 6.04 -8.53 6.95
N PHE A 192 7.17 -9.24 6.86
CA PHE A 192 8.31 -9.06 7.75
C PHE A 192 9.53 -8.81 6.89
N THR A 193 10.18 -7.68 7.13
CA THR A 193 11.39 -7.26 6.43
C THR A 193 12.49 -7.01 7.43
N LEU A 194 13.61 -7.73 7.28
CA LEU A 194 14.83 -7.53 8.04
C LEU A 194 15.92 -7.03 7.11
N GLN A 195 16.55 -5.91 7.44
CA GLN A 195 17.69 -5.39 6.70
C GLN A 195 18.91 -5.35 7.61
N PHE A 196 20.02 -5.85 7.07
CA PHE A 196 21.34 -5.83 7.66
C PHE A 196 22.30 -5.04 6.74
N ALA A 197 22.80 -3.92 7.23
CA ALA A 197 23.71 -3.01 6.53
C ALA A 197 24.87 -2.60 7.47
N PRO A 198 25.89 -3.46 7.66
CA PRO A 198 26.97 -3.21 8.62
C PRO A 198 27.88 -2.06 8.21
N ILE A 199 27.95 -1.77 6.92
CA ILE A 199 28.72 -0.67 6.33
C ILE A 199 27.91 -0.04 5.19
N PRO A 200 28.15 1.23 4.83
CA PRO A 200 27.40 1.91 3.76
C PRO A 200 27.44 1.23 2.38
N HIS A 201 28.44 0.37 2.18
CA HIS A 201 28.74 -0.32 0.93
C HIS A 201 28.14 -1.74 0.84
N LEU A 202 27.48 -2.23 1.89
CA LEU A 202 26.87 -3.56 1.92
C LEU A 202 25.48 -3.48 2.57
N SER A 203 24.48 -4.00 1.89
CA SER A 203 23.15 -4.19 2.47
C SER A 203 22.56 -5.52 2.02
N ILE A 204 22.05 -6.28 2.97
CA ILE A 204 21.28 -7.50 2.74
C ILE A 204 19.90 -7.29 3.34
N LYS A 205 18.85 -7.54 2.56
CA LYS A 205 17.47 -7.38 2.98
C LYS A 205 16.73 -8.69 2.73
N GLY A 206 16.27 -9.32 3.80
CA GLY A 206 15.35 -10.45 3.73
C GLY A 206 13.92 -9.98 3.94
N ARG A 207 12.97 -10.48 3.16
CA ARG A 207 11.55 -10.24 3.36
C ARG A 207 10.76 -11.53 3.25
N PHE A 208 9.80 -11.69 4.15
CA PHE A 208 8.88 -12.81 4.21
C PHE A 208 7.45 -12.29 4.30
N ASN A 209 6.60 -12.73 3.36
CA ASN A 209 5.18 -12.45 3.38
C ASN A 209 4.44 -13.77 3.54
N ARG A 210 3.47 -13.85 4.44
CA ARG A 210 2.59 -15.01 4.59
C ARG A 210 1.14 -14.55 4.65
N TYR A 211 0.29 -15.25 3.90
CA TYR A 211 -1.16 -15.13 3.94
C TYR A 211 -1.75 -16.48 4.30
N HIS A 212 -2.34 -16.59 5.49
CA HIS A 212 -3.06 -17.76 5.95
C HIS A 212 -4.56 -17.50 5.84
N PHE A 213 -5.19 -18.08 4.83
CA PHE A 213 -6.64 -18.05 4.64
C PHE A 213 -7.27 -19.19 5.43
N LYS A 214 -8.39 -18.91 6.10
CA LYS A 214 -9.17 -19.91 6.83
C LYS A 214 -10.65 -19.78 6.49
N ASN A 215 -11.21 -20.82 5.88
CA ASN A 215 -12.61 -20.91 5.46
C ASN A 215 -13.05 -19.74 4.56
N VAL A 216 -12.23 -19.36 3.57
CA VAL A 216 -12.50 -18.23 2.68
C VAL A 216 -13.00 -18.73 1.32
N GLY A 217 -13.87 -17.95 0.69
CA GLY A 217 -14.38 -18.23 -0.64
C GLY A 217 -15.53 -19.24 -0.66
N LYS A 218 -16.05 -19.52 -1.84
CA LYS A 218 -17.20 -20.41 -2.08
C LYS A 218 -16.97 -21.81 -1.52
N GLU A 219 -15.75 -22.32 -1.65
CA GLU A 219 -15.36 -23.67 -1.23
C GLU A 219 -14.81 -23.73 0.21
N SER A 220 -14.86 -22.61 0.97
CA SER A 220 -14.34 -22.54 2.34
C SER A 220 -12.89 -23.01 2.45
N ILE A 221 -12.02 -22.52 1.55
CA ILE A 221 -10.64 -22.95 1.43
C ILE A 221 -9.83 -22.48 2.65
N THR A 222 -8.95 -23.38 3.13
CA THR A 222 -7.88 -23.05 4.08
C THR A 222 -6.55 -23.30 3.38
N LYS A 223 -5.74 -22.25 3.23
CA LYS A 223 -4.51 -22.27 2.40
C LYS A 223 -3.51 -21.24 2.92
N ASP A 224 -2.23 -21.58 2.80
CA ASP A 224 -1.11 -20.68 3.03
C ASP A 224 -0.50 -20.23 1.71
N VAL A 225 -0.23 -18.93 1.59
CA VAL A 225 0.51 -18.33 0.48
C VAL A 225 1.71 -17.57 1.04
N ASP A 226 2.91 -18.03 0.70
CA ASP A 226 4.17 -17.52 1.17
C ASP A 226 4.98 -16.89 0.04
N LEU A 227 5.60 -15.75 0.33
CA LEU A 227 6.57 -15.08 -0.54
C LEU A 227 7.83 -14.77 0.24
N TYR A 228 8.93 -15.40 -0.15
CA TYR A 228 10.26 -15.15 0.40
C TYR A 228 11.06 -14.34 -0.60
N SER A 229 11.80 -13.34 -0.13
CA SER A 229 12.74 -12.61 -0.98
C SER A 229 14.01 -12.22 -0.22
N ILE A 230 15.12 -12.23 -0.94
CA ILE A 230 16.42 -11.79 -0.46
C ILE A 230 16.99 -10.83 -1.49
N GLU A 231 17.40 -9.66 -1.04
CA GLU A 231 18.06 -8.64 -1.83
C GLU A 231 19.44 -8.36 -1.25
N GLY A 232 20.47 -8.43 -2.09
CA GLY A 232 21.83 -8.06 -1.75
C GLY A 232 22.27 -6.85 -2.57
N ARG A 233 22.89 -5.88 -1.92
CA ARG A 233 23.56 -4.74 -2.55
C ARG A 233 24.97 -4.64 -2.01
N PHE A 234 25.95 -4.66 -2.89
CA PHE A 234 27.35 -4.49 -2.55
C PHE A 234 27.99 -3.51 -3.53
N ALA A 235 28.74 -2.54 -3.00
CA ALA A 235 29.51 -1.60 -3.79
C ALA A 235 30.94 -1.59 -3.28
N LEU A 236 31.87 -2.24 -3.99
CA LEU A 236 33.27 -2.26 -3.59
C LEU A 236 33.88 -0.85 -3.63
N ASN A 237 33.49 -0.06 -4.63
CA ASN A 237 33.82 1.35 -4.81
C ASN A 237 32.79 1.97 -5.79
N PRO A 238 32.85 3.29 -6.10
CA PRO A 238 31.89 3.91 -7.02
C PRO A 238 31.81 3.26 -8.42
N ARG A 239 32.86 2.53 -8.83
CA ARG A 239 33.02 1.90 -10.14
C ARG A 239 32.54 0.44 -10.19
N VAL A 240 32.51 -0.26 -9.06
CA VAL A 240 32.19 -1.70 -9.01
C VAL A 240 31.03 -1.95 -8.06
N GLN A 241 29.91 -2.39 -8.62
CA GLN A 241 28.66 -2.62 -7.90
C GLN A 241 28.03 -3.97 -8.29
N LEU A 242 27.55 -4.70 -7.29
CA LEU A 242 26.82 -5.94 -7.43
C LEU A 242 25.46 -5.78 -6.73
N ILE A 243 24.39 -6.05 -7.48
CA ILE A 243 23.03 -6.12 -6.95
C ILE A 243 22.49 -7.51 -7.27
N SER A 244 21.96 -8.18 -6.26
CA SER A 244 21.32 -9.48 -6.39
C SER A 244 19.94 -9.46 -5.77
N PHE A 245 19.00 -10.16 -6.38
CA PHE A 245 17.65 -10.33 -5.91
C PHE A 245 17.19 -11.75 -6.20
N TYR A 246 16.60 -12.37 -5.20
CA TYR A 246 15.96 -13.67 -5.28
C TYR A 246 14.57 -13.58 -4.66
N GLN A 247 13.58 -14.21 -5.31
CA GLN A 247 12.23 -14.32 -4.77
C GLN A 247 11.63 -15.68 -5.10
N LYS A 248 11.03 -16.30 -4.08
CA LYS A 248 10.27 -17.54 -4.19
C LYS A 248 8.82 -17.33 -3.77
N ASN A 249 7.89 -17.75 -4.61
CA ASN A 249 6.46 -17.68 -4.36
C ASN A 249 5.89 -19.11 -4.24
N SER A 250 5.20 -19.41 -3.14
CA SER A 250 4.61 -20.74 -2.94
C SER A 250 3.33 -20.96 -3.75
N GLU A 251 2.67 -19.89 -4.21
CA GLU A 251 1.40 -19.98 -4.94
C GLU A 251 1.56 -20.71 -6.28
N ASN A 252 2.57 -20.30 -7.04
CA ASN A 252 2.87 -20.82 -8.37
C ASN A 252 4.23 -21.55 -8.41
N SER A 253 4.81 -21.83 -7.23
CA SER A 253 6.16 -22.41 -7.08
C SER A 253 7.23 -21.71 -7.92
N SER A 254 7.12 -20.39 -8.14
CA SER A 254 8.07 -19.65 -8.98
C SER A 254 9.31 -19.26 -8.21
N ASP A 255 10.48 -19.50 -8.79
CA ASP A 255 11.79 -19.01 -8.38
C ASP A 255 12.29 -17.95 -9.37
N ASN A 256 12.53 -16.74 -8.86
CA ASN A 256 12.96 -15.60 -9.66
C ASN A 256 14.31 -15.09 -9.17
N TYR A 257 15.25 -14.88 -10.09
CA TYR A 257 16.60 -14.39 -9.82
C TYR A 257 16.90 -13.19 -10.71
N ASN A 258 17.51 -12.16 -10.14
CA ASN A 258 18.09 -11.07 -10.89
C ASN A 258 19.43 -10.69 -10.26
N ILE A 259 20.52 -10.85 -11.00
CA ILE A 259 21.87 -10.49 -10.55
C ILE A 259 22.46 -9.55 -11.59
N ARG A 260 22.98 -8.40 -11.14
CA ARG A 260 23.60 -7.38 -11.96
C ARG A 260 24.92 -6.96 -11.36
N LEU A 261 26.00 -7.20 -12.09
CA LEU A 261 27.31 -6.61 -11.84
C LEU A 261 27.52 -5.45 -12.82
N SER A 262 28.00 -4.33 -12.31
CA SER A 262 28.45 -3.17 -13.08
C SER A 262 29.89 -2.87 -12.71
N TRP A 263 30.76 -2.75 -13.70
CA TRP A 263 32.16 -2.38 -13.53
C TRP A 263 32.58 -1.29 -14.53
N GLU A 264 32.89 -0.10 -14.02
CA GLU A 264 33.56 0.95 -14.76
C GLU A 264 35.08 0.73 -14.72
N TYR A 265 35.67 0.21 -15.79
CA TYR A 265 37.11 -0.09 -15.84
C TYR A 265 37.96 1.09 -16.31
N ARG A 266 37.35 2.07 -17.01
CA ARG A 266 37.91 3.38 -17.38
C ARG A 266 36.79 4.42 -17.36
N PRO A 267 37.09 5.72 -17.19
CA PRO A 267 36.07 6.77 -17.25
C PRO A 267 35.15 6.59 -18.46
N LEU A 268 33.84 6.54 -18.20
CA LEU A 268 32.79 6.36 -19.23
C LEU A 268 32.84 5.01 -19.98
N SER A 269 33.56 4.00 -19.46
CA SER A 269 33.70 2.68 -20.08
C SER A 269 33.29 1.57 -19.09
N PHE A 270 32.22 0.84 -19.43
CA PHE A 270 31.56 -0.09 -18.51
C PHE A 270 31.51 -1.52 -19.06
N VAL A 271 31.57 -2.48 -18.13
CA VAL A 271 31.19 -3.89 -18.34
C VAL A 271 30.00 -4.18 -17.44
N TYR A 272 28.95 -4.77 -18.02
CA TYR A 272 27.78 -5.25 -17.28
C TYR A 272 27.66 -6.75 -17.43
N ILE A 273 27.42 -7.44 -16.32
CA ILE A 273 27.01 -8.84 -16.32
C ILE A 273 25.61 -8.89 -15.70
N VAL A 274 24.65 -9.37 -16.47
CA VAL A 274 23.25 -9.49 -16.03
C VAL A 274 22.80 -10.93 -16.17
N TYR A 275 22.38 -11.53 -15.06
CA TYR A 275 21.72 -12.81 -15.02
C TYR A 275 20.28 -12.61 -14.57
N ASN A 276 19.32 -13.06 -15.37
CA ASN A 276 17.91 -12.99 -15.06
C ASN A 276 17.28 -14.35 -15.35
N HIS A 277 16.61 -14.89 -14.34
CA HIS A 277 15.85 -16.12 -14.47
C HIS A 277 14.48 -15.91 -13.85
N ARG A 278 13.43 -16.33 -14.56
CA ARG A 278 12.06 -16.35 -14.09
C ARG A 278 11.46 -17.68 -14.48
N SER A 279 11.12 -18.51 -13.51
CA SER A 279 10.28 -19.67 -13.76
C SER A 279 8.82 -19.22 -13.72
N SER A 280 8.11 -19.31 -14.84
CA SER A 280 6.64 -19.24 -14.88
C SER A 280 6.11 -20.65 -15.03
N PHE A 281 5.24 -21.09 -14.11
CA PHE A 281 4.35 -22.22 -14.36
C PHE A 281 2.98 -21.64 -14.70
N ASP A 282 2.54 -21.86 -15.94
CA ASP A 282 1.16 -21.65 -16.34
C ASP A 282 0.35 -22.84 -15.81
N THR A 283 -0.65 -22.55 -14.98
CA THR A 283 -1.74 -23.47 -14.64
C THR A 283 -3.05 -22.72 -14.77
#